data_AF-A0A1R0GS50-F1
#
_entry.id   AF-A0A1R0GS50-F1
#
_cell.length_a   1.000
_cell.length_b   1.000
_cell.length_c   1.000
_cell.angle_alpha   90.00
_cell.angle_beta   90.00
_cell.angle_gamma   90.00
#
_symmetry.space_group_name_H-M   'P 1'
#
loop_
_entity.id
_entity.type
_entity.pdbx_description
1 polymer ?
#
loop_
_entity_poly.entity_id
_entity_poly.type
_entity_poly.pdbx_seq_one_letter_code
_entity_poly.pdbx_strand_id
1 'polypeptide(L)'
;MNLQMGFDQNVSNAEQLILENVVGIRNRLSVLRKDRQNFFKAEDVIKLYEDLAIQVALLQKTRESEQNTHDDFSNRVDSVLDDCFQLISLFYMALGKNFEIPATYVQLVTIKQNLELFAENGAYTEGTLSFILFFFFCNIFSFLFFLEDLLPYKERLSEIREIIKNSEFSNDDVYRPELELVAKKLRQNSKMLENLEDSIKKISDELTPIFNQLVTLKQRLMAITAACNGKAMENKEAAKEAKEYQRELLEIDELRMNNKFYDSDGSLAEGQALVVGLLEQCFDMVHDLLAEGEAVVEDMKPLYERLL
;
A
#
# COMPACT_ATOMS: atom_id res chain seq x y z
N MET A 1 -10.36 13.21 10.94
CA MET A 1 -9.29 13.80 10.11
C MET A 1 -9.50 13.25 8.72
N ASN A 2 -10.13 14.05 7.86
CA ASN A 2 -10.42 13.69 6.47
C ASN A 2 -9.11 13.75 5.69
N LEU A 3 -8.59 12.61 5.28
CA LEU A 3 -7.54 12.56 4.26
C LEU A 3 -8.21 12.76 2.92
N GLN A 4 -8.38 14.03 2.56
CA GLN A 4 -8.70 14.47 1.23
C GLN A 4 -7.37 14.55 0.47
N MET A 5 -6.84 13.39 0.07
CA MET A 5 -5.75 13.30 -0.89
C MET A 5 -6.33 13.48 -2.28
N GLY A 6 -5.87 14.51 -2.99
CA GLY A 6 -6.37 14.92 -4.28
C GLY A 6 -6.20 13.82 -5.34
N PHE A 7 -7.32 13.39 -5.92
CA PHE A 7 -7.37 12.70 -7.20
C PHE A 7 -8.40 13.41 -8.08
N ASP A 8 -8.07 14.63 -8.52
CA ASP A 8 -8.66 15.19 -9.74
C ASP A 8 -7.99 14.49 -10.93
N GLN A 9 -8.35 13.23 -11.16
CA GLN A 9 -8.05 12.54 -12.41
C GLN A 9 -9.23 12.79 -13.36
N ASN A 10 -8.96 13.38 -14.53
CA ASN A 10 -9.93 13.63 -15.60
C ASN A 10 -10.73 12.36 -15.93
N VAL A 11 -11.97 12.29 -15.43
CA VAL A 11 -12.91 11.22 -15.76
C VAL A 11 -13.49 11.54 -17.14
N SER A 12 -13.48 10.57 -18.06
CA SER A 12 -14.11 10.75 -19.37
C SER A 12 -15.61 11.07 -19.20
N ASN A 13 -16.18 11.87 -20.11
CA ASN A 13 -17.61 12.20 -20.08
C ASN A 13 -18.50 10.95 -20.03
N ALA A 14 -18.06 9.83 -20.61
CA ALA A 14 -18.77 8.55 -20.57
C ALA A 14 -18.67 7.85 -19.20
N GLU A 15 -17.50 7.90 -18.55
CA GLU A 15 -17.28 7.34 -17.22
C GLU A 15 -17.89 8.20 -16.09
N GLN A 16 -18.18 9.48 -16.35
CA GLN A 16 -18.75 10.39 -15.36
C GLN A 16 -20.16 9.98 -14.93
N LEU A 17 -20.99 9.52 -15.85
CA LEU A 17 -22.34 9.02 -15.54
C LEU A 17 -22.26 7.75 -14.65
N ILE A 18 -21.29 6.88 -14.94
CA ILE A 18 -21.03 5.67 -14.15
C ILE A 18 -20.56 6.07 -12.74
N LEU A 19 -19.67 7.05 -12.64
CA LEU A 19 -19.18 7.56 -11.35
C LEU A 19 -20.33 8.05 -10.46
N GLU A 20 -21.26 8.83 -11.00
CA GLU A 20 -22.41 9.34 -10.24
C GLU A 20 -23.28 8.20 -9.68
N ASN A 21 -23.56 7.18 -10.50
CA ASN A 21 -24.31 6.00 -10.08
C ASN A 21 -23.59 5.21 -8.99
N VAL A 22 -22.28 4.97 -9.16
CA VAL A 22 -21.46 4.23 -8.19
C VAL A 22 -21.35 4.99 -6.87
N VAL A 23 -21.19 6.32 -6.91
CA VAL A 23 -21.23 7.18 -5.70
C VAL A 23 -22.59 7.10 -5.00
N GLY A 24 -23.69 7.05 -5.77
CA GLY A 24 -25.03 6.83 -5.24
C GLY A 24 -25.16 5.50 -4.48
N ILE A 25 -24.63 4.42 -5.07
CA ILE A 25 -24.58 3.09 -4.43
C ILE A 25 -23.75 3.14 -3.14
N ARG A 26 -22.56 3.74 -3.18
CA ARG A 26 -21.69 3.91 -2.00
C ARG A 26 -22.42 4.61 -0.85
N ASN A 27 -23.13 5.70 -1.15
CA ASN A 27 -23.83 6.47 -0.14
C ASN A 27 -24.97 5.65 0.49
N ARG A 28 -25.72 4.87 -0.30
CA ARG A 28 -26.75 3.94 0.19
C ARG A 28 -26.14 2.86 1.10
N LEU A 29 -25.03 2.25 0.71
CA LEU A 29 -24.29 1.29 1.54
C LEU A 29 -23.76 1.92 2.84
N SER A 30 -23.31 3.17 2.79
CA SER A 30 -22.83 3.91 3.96
C SER A 30 -23.93 4.21 4.96
N VAL A 31 -25.14 4.56 4.48
CA VAL A 31 -26.33 4.73 5.32
C VAL A 31 -26.68 3.42 6.03
N LEU A 32 -26.77 2.32 5.27
CA LEU A 32 -27.03 0.98 5.82
C LEU A 32 -26.00 0.57 6.90
N ARG A 33 -24.74 1.00 6.77
CA ARG A 33 -23.70 0.74 7.77
C ARG A 33 -23.88 1.56 9.06
N LYS A 34 -24.39 2.79 8.96
CA LYS A 34 -24.60 3.68 10.11
C LYS A 34 -25.78 3.23 10.97
N ASP A 35 -26.77 2.58 10.35
CA ASP A 35 -27.98 2.04 11.01
C ASP A 35 -27.71 0.75 11.80
N ARG A 36 -26.64 0.72 12.63
CA ARG A 36 -26.23 -0.45 13.44
C ARG A 36 -27.29 -0.96 14.43
N GLN A 37 -28.35 -0.19 14.66
CA GLN A 37 -29.44 -0.55 15.58
C GLN A 37 -30.53 -1.39 14.90
N ASN A 38 -30.65 -1.35 13.57
CA ASN A 38 -31.54 -2.23 12.82
C ASN A 38 -30.68 -3.28 12.10
N PHE A 39 -30.99 -4.56 12.32
CA PHE A 39 -30.43 -5.62 11.49
C PHE A 39 -30.77 -5.34 10.03
N PHE A 40 -29.75 -5.05 9.21
CA PHE A 40 -29.93 -4.81 7.79
C PHE A 40 -30.49 -6.06 7.11
N LYS A 41 -31.36 -5.89 6.12
CA LYS A 41 -31.88 -7.02 5.35
C LYS A 41 -30.82 -7.44 4.33
N ALA A 42 -30.49 -8.73 4.30
CA ALA A 42 -29.56 -9.30 3.33
C ALA A 42 -29.98 -9.00 1.88
N GLU A 43 -31.29 -9.00 1.61
CA GLU A 43 -31.86 -8.70 0.29
C GLU A 43 -31.49 -7.30 -0.23
N ASP A 44 -31.44 -6.29 0.65
CA ASP A 44 -31.13 -4.93 0.24
C ASP A 44 -29.64 -4.78 -0.13
N VAL A 45 -28.77 -5.51 0.56
CA VAL A 45 -27.33 -5.57 0.24
C VAL A 45 -27.10 -6.31 -1.08
N ILE A 46 -27.80 -7.43 -1.30
CA ILE A 46 -27.69 -8.21 -2.54
C ILE A 46 -28.14 -7.37 -3.74
N LYS A 47 -29.26 -6.63 -3.64
CA LYS A 47 -29.71 -5.72 -4.71
C LYS A 47 -28.70 -4.62 -5.01
N LEU A 48 -28.09 -4.04 -3.98
CA LEU A 48 -27.03 -3.03 -4.16
C LEU A 48 -25.78 -3.61 -4.83
N TYR A 49 -25.47 -4.88 -4.56
CA TYR A 49 -24.39 -5.61 -5.22
C TYR A 49 -24.73 -5.88 -6.69
N GLU A 50 -25.95 -6.31 -7.02
CA GLU A 50 -26.41 -6.50 -8.40
C GLU A 50 -26.40 -5.17 -9.18
N ASP A 51 -26.86 -4.07 -8.57
CA ASP A 51 -26.78 -2.72 -9.15
C ASP A 51 -25.33 -2.33 -9.45
N LEU A 52 -24.39 -2.63 -8.53
CA LEU A 52 -22.97 -2.37 -8.71
C LEU A 52 -22.38 -3.20 -9.86
N ALA A 53 -22.74 -4.49 -9.95
CA ALA A 53 -22.29 -5.38 -11.01
C ALA A 53 -22.66 -4.85 -12.40
N ILE A 54 -23.88 -4.31 -12.54
CA ILE A 54 -24.34 -3.68 -13.79
C ILE A 54 -23.46 -2.47 -14.14
N GLN A 55 -23.15 -1.61 -13.16
CA GLN A 55 -22.26 -0.46 -13.39
C GLN A 55 -20.84 -0.90 -13.78
N VAL A 56 -20.33 -1.99 -13.21
CA VAL A 56 -19.02 -2.56 -13.58
C VAL A 56 -19.04 -3.09 -15.02
N ALA A 57 -20.09 -3.77 -15.46
CA ALA A 57 -20.23 -4.21 -16.85
C ALA A 57 -20.24 -3.03 -17.83
N LEU A 58 -20.94 -1.94 -17.49
CA LEU A 58 -20.95 -0.72 -18.29
C LEU A 58 -19.58 -0.05 -18.33
N LEU A 59 -18.87 -0.04 -17.20
CA LEU A 59 -17.52 0.51 -17.11
C LEU A 59 -16.55 -0.25 -18.01
N GLN A 60 -16.61 -1.58 -18.02
CA GLN A 60 -15.76 -2.42 -18.87
C GLN A 60 -15.99 -2.15 -20.35
N LYS A 61 -17.26 -2.13 -20.79
CA LYS A 61 -17.62 -1.79 -22.18
C LYS A 61 -17.15 -0.39 -22.58
N THR A 62 -17.25 0.57 -21.66
CA THR A 62 -16.78 1.94 -21.90
C THR A 62 -15.26 1.97 -22.07
N ARG A 63 -14.52 1.28 -21.19
CA ARG A 63 -13.06 1.17 -21.25
C ARG A 63 -12.56 0.44 -22.50
N GLU A 64 -13.28 -0.57 -22.98
CA GLU A 64 -13.01 -1.23 -24.27
C GLU A 64 -13.17 -0.25 -25.43
N SER A 65 -14.23 0.57 -25.42
CA SER A 65 -14.50 1.55 -26.48
C SER A 65 -13.48 2.70 -26.51
N GLU A 66 -12.94 3.08 -25.35
CA GLU A 66 -11.94 4.14 -25.19
C GLU A 66 -10.48 3.63 -25.27
N GLN A 67 -10.28 2.32 -25.48
CA GLN A 67 -8.96 1.66 -25.46
C GLN A 67 -8.18 1.80 -24.13
N ASN A 68 -8.88 2.03 -23.03
CA ASN A 68 -8.32 2.16 -21.68
C ASN A 68 -8.27 0.81 -20.94
N THR A 69 -7.83 -0.26 -21.63
CA THR A 69 -7.80 -1.64 -21.09
C THR A 69 -6.47 -1.98 -20.41
N HIS A 70 -5.53 -1.05 -20.35
CA HIS A 70 -4.23 -1.29 -19.71
C HIS A 70 -4.39 -1.58 -18.22
N ASP A 71 -3.62 -2.57 -17.73
CA ASP A 71 -3.66 -2.97 -16.33
C ASP A 71 -3.29 -1.78 -15.41
N ASP A 72 -2.37 -0.91 -15.82
CA ASP A 72 -1.90 0.25 -15.02
C ASP A 72 -2.87 1.46 -15.04
N PHE A 73 -3.95 1.41 -15.84
CA PHE A 73 -4.96 2.48 -15.86
C PHE A 73 -5.85 2.40 -14.61
N SER A 74 -5.88 3.50 -13.85
CA SER A 74 -6.75 3.72 -12.70
C SER A 74 -7.34 5.12 -12.78
N ASN A 75 -8.61 5.26 -12.43
CA ASN A 75 -9.32 6.53 -12.37
C ASN A 75 -9.99 6.72 -10.99
N ARG A 76 -10.70 7.85 -10.81
CA ARG A 76 -11.51 8.08 -9.60
C ARG A 76 -12.65 7.06 -9.43
N VAL A 77 -13.18 6.50 -10.52
CA VAL A 77 -14.21 5.44 -10.47
C VAL A 77 -13.66 4.20 -9.76
N ASP A 78 -12.42 3.78 -10.04
CA ASP A 78 -11.78 2.63 -9.39
C ASP A 78 -11.64 2.85 -7.87
N SER A 79 -11.31 4.07 -7.43
CA SER A 79 -11.25 4.39 -5.99
C SER A 79 -12.62 4.30 -5.32
N VAL A 80 -13.69 4.79 -5.96
CA VAL A 80 -15.05 4.68 -5.42
C VAL A 80 -15.57 3.24 -5.49
N LEU A 81 -15.16 2.46 -6.50
CA LEU A 81 -15.45 1.03 -6.57
C LEU A 81 -14.77 0.28 -5.40
N ASP A 82 -13.51 0.61 -5.08
CA ASP A 82 -12.81 0.04 -3.93
C ASP A 82 -13.58 0.30 -2.62
N ASP A 83 -14.09 1.52 -2.41
CA ASP A 83 -14.95 1.85 -1.26
C ASP A 83 -16.25 1.00 -1.24
N CYS A 84 -16.91 0.83 -2.39
CA CYS A 84 -18.14 0.05 -2.51
C CYS A 84 -17.90 -1.43 -2.19
N PHE A 85 -16.87 -2.04 -2.77
CA PHE A 85 -16.51 -3.44 -2.51
C PHE A 85 -16.09 -3.65 -1.05
N GLN A 86 -15.38 -2.69 -0.44
CA GLN A 86 -15.06 -2.72 0.99
C GLN A 86 -16.33 -2.76 1.86
N LEU A 87 -17.30 -1.89 1.58
CA LEU A 87 -18.57 -1.85 2.31
C LEU A 87 -19.39 -3.14 2.10
N ILE A 88 -19.46 -3.65 0.87
CA ILE A 88 -20.21 -4.88 0.56
C ILE A 88 -19.56 -6.10 1.22
N SER A 89 -18.23 -6.21 1.18
CA SER A 89 -17.50 -7.30 1.85
C SER A 89 -17.81 -7.33 3.34
N LEU A 90 -17.88 -6.18 4.02
CA LEU A 90 -18.24 -6.13 5.44
C LEU A 90 -19.63 -6.72 5.71
N PHE A 91 -20.62 -6.43 4.87
CA PHE A 91 -21.94 -7.03 4.98
C PHE A 91 -21.94 -8.53 4.66
N TYR A 92 -21.20 -8.96 3.64
CA TYR A 92 -21.11 -10.37 3.24
C TYR A 92 -20.42 -11.23 4.30
N MET A 93 -19.38 -10.69 4.96
CA MET A 93 -18.75 -11.35 6.11
C MET A 93 -19.72 -11.50 7.29
N ALA A 94 -20.53 -10.47 7.57
CA ALA A 94 -21.56 -10.55 8.61
C ALA A 94 -22.67 -11.57 8.28
N LEU A 95 -22.87 -11.89 7.00
CA LEU A 95 -23.79 -12.93 6.52
C LEU A 95 -23.13 -14.32 6.41
N GLY A 96 -21.84 -14.47 6.77
CA GLY A 96 -21.09 -15.72 6.70
C GLY A 96 -20.60 -16.10 5.29
N LYS A 97 -20.69 -15.19 4.32
CA LYS A 97 -20.29 -15.39 2.92
C LYS A 97 -18.84 -14.92 2.66
N ASN A 98 -17.88 -15.66 3.20
CA ASN A 98 -16.47 -15.25 3.19
C ASN A 98 -15.69 -15.58 1.90
N PHE A 99 -16.27 -16.38 0.99
CA PHE A 99 -15.61 -16.83 -0.25
C PHE A 99 -16.19 -16.20 -1.53
N GLU A 100 -17.08 -15.21 -1.38
CA GLU A 100 -17.67 -14.52 -2.52
C GLU A 100 -16.71 -13.48 -3.12
N ILE A 101 -16.98 -13.09 -4.37
CA ILE A 101 -16.17 -12.12 -5.14
C ILE A 101 -15.85 -10.84 -4.35
N PRO A 102 -16.78 -10.20 -3.61
CA PRO A 102 -16.47 -8.99 -2.83
C PRO A 102 -15.40 -9.21 -1.75
N ALA A 103 -15.40 -10.38 -1.10
CA ALA A 103 -14.43 -10.71 -0.06
C ALA A 103 -13.04 -10.93 -0.66
N THR A 104 -12.95 -11.60 -1.80
CA THR A 104 -11.70 -11.80 -2.54
C THR A 104 -11.15 -10.48 -3.09
N TYR A 105 -12.02 -9.61 -3.59
CA TYR A 105 -11.64 -8.28 -4.07
C TYR A 105 -10.98 -7.44 -2.98
N VAL A 106 -11.60 -7.36 -1.80
CA VAL A 106 -11.07 -6.59 -0.66
C VAL A 106 -9.70 -7.11 -0.24
N GLN A 107 -9.52 -8.43 -0.22
CA GLN A 107 -8.21 -9.01 0.09
C GLN A 107 -7.14 -8.59 -0.91
N LEU A 108 -7.45 -8.54 -2.22
CA LEU A 108 -6.51 -8.04 -3.22
C LEU A 108 -6.18 -6.56 -3.04
N VAL A 109 -7.16 -5.74 -2.65
CA VAL A 109 -6.92 -4.32 -2.34
C VAL A 109 -5.99 -4.19 -1.13
N THR A 110 -6.23 -4.96 -0.06
CA THR A 110 -5.35 -4.97 1.12
C THR A 110 -3.94 -5.46 0.78
N ILE A 111 -3.81 -6.53 -0.02
CA ILE A 111 -2.50 -7.02 -0.48
C ILE A 111 -1.79 -5.94 -1.28
N LYS A 112 -2.48 -5.24 -2.18
CA LYS A 112 -1.90 -4.14 -2.96
C LYS A 112 -1.34 -3.05 -2.05
N GLN A 113 -2.14 -2.57 -1.10
CA GLN A 113 -1.70 -1.55 -0.13
C GLN A 113 -0.49 -2.01 0.67
N ASN A 114 -0.45 -3.28 1.09
CA ASN A 114 0.71 -3.82 1.78
C ASN A 114 1.95 -3.88 0.88
N LEU A 115 1.81 -4.30 -0.38
CA LEU A 115 2.92 -4.31 -1.35
C LEU A 115 3.42 -2.89 -1.64
N GLU A 116 2.53 -1.90 -1.74
CA GLU A 116 2.88 -0.48 -1.86
C GLU A 116 3.65 0.00 -0.62
N LEU A 117 3.19 -0.35 0.57
CA LEU A 117 3.92 -0.06 1.80
C LEU A 117 5.28 -0.76 1.85
N PHE A 118 5.41 -1.98 1.33
CA PHE A 118 6.72 -2.66 1.21
C PHE A 118 7.64 -1.93 0.24
N ALA A 119 7.11 -1.49 -0.91
CA ALA A 119 7.87 -0.73 -1.90
C ALA A 119 8.35 0.63 -1.35
N GLU A 120 7.51 1.35 -0.61
CA GLU A 120 7.81 2.67 -0.06
C GLU A 120 8.72 2.60 1.16
N ASN A 121 8.45 1.66 2.08
CA ASN A 121 9.17 1.62 3.34
C ASN A 121 10.50 0.88 3.23
N GLY A 122 10.71 0.02 2.23
CA GLY A 122 11.89 -0.84 2.12
C GLY A 122 12.10 -1.74 3.35
N ALA A 123 11.11 -1.80 4.24
CA ALA A 123 11.23 -2.29 5.59
C ALA A 123 10.27 -3.44 5.83
N TYR A 124 10.87 -4.53 6.28
CA TYR A 124 10.24 -5.79 6.60
C TYR A 124 10.44 -6.02 8.09
N THR A 125 9.40 -6.59 8.72
CA THR A 125 9.39 -7.54 9.85
C THR A 125 8.74 -7.21 11.20
N GLU A 126 8.29 -8.32 11.82
CA GLU A 126 7.46 -8.60 13.00
C GLU A 126 6.22 -7.72 13.24
N GLY A 127 6.27 -6.42 13.03
CA GLY A 127 5.14 -5.51 13.27
C GLY A 127 4.01 -5.66 12.25
N THR A 128 4.34 -5.72 10.96
CA THR A 128 3.36 -5.90 9.87
C THR A 128 2.79 -7.31 9.87
N LEU A 129 3.62 -8.27 10.28
CA LEU A 129 3.23 -9.67 10.49
C LEU A 129 2.35 -9.83 11.74
N SER A 130 2.53 -9.04 12.80
CA SER A 130 1.68 -9.14 13.99
C SER A 130 0.21 -8.81 13.69
N PHE A 131 -0.08 -7.97 12.68
CA PHE A 131 -1.48 -7.70 12.31
C PHE A 131 -2.07 -8.75 11.34
N ILE A 132 -1.24 -9.50 10.60
CA ILE A 132 -1.67 -10.43 9.54
C ILE A 132 -1.50 -11.91 9.97
N LEU A 133 -0.39 -12.28 10.62
CA LEU A 133 -0.17 -13.60 11.25
C LEU A 133 -0.98 -13.79 12.55
N PHE A 134 -1.38 -12.73 13.27
CA PHE A 134 -2.33 -12.89 14.38
C PHE A 134 -3.70 -13.38 13.91
N PHE A 135 -3.98 -13.30 12.60
CA PHE A 135 -5.13 -13.95 12.00
C PHE A 135 -4.87 -15.41 11.56
N PHE A 136 -3.62 -15.82 11.28
CA PHE A 136 -3.33 -17.16 10.72
C PHE A 136 -1.92 -17.69 11.05
N PHE A 137 -1.74 -18.23 12.25
CA PHE A 137 -0.61 -19.09 12.66
C PHE A 137 0.63 -18.41 13.26
N CYS A 138 1.16 -19.15 14.22
CA CYS A 138 2.26 -18.83 15.11
C CYS A 138 3.41 -19.81 14.82
N ASN A 139 4.62 -19.37 15.20
CA ASN A 139 5.86 -20.12 15.47
C ASN A 139 6.93 -20.26 14.35
N ILE A 140 8.15 -19.92 14.79
CA ILE A 140 9.50 -20.42 14.42
C ILE A 140 10.38 -19.50 13.55
N PHE A 141 11.23 -18.77 14.29
CA PHE A 141 12.68 -18.65 14.14
C PHE A 141 13.28 -17.81 13.00
N SER A 142 13.85 -16.67 13.43
CA SER A 142 14.79 -15.82 12.70
C SER A 142 15.89 -16.60 12.00
N PHE A 143 16.08 -16.35 10.70
CA PHE A 143 17.32 -15.78 10.11
C PHE A 143 17.30 -15.74 8.55
N LEU A 144 16.13 -15.70 7.90
CA LEU A 144 15.99 -15.55 6.43
C LEU A 144 14.87 -14.56 6.07
N PHE A 145 14.98 -13.37 6.64
CA PHE A 145 13.86 -12.55 7.10
C PHE A 145 13.08 -11.75 6.04
N PHE A 146 13.44 -11.85 4.76
CA PHE A 146 13.00 -10.87 3.76
C PHE A 146 12.27 -11.50 2.56
N LEU A 147 12.68 -12.70 2.15
CA LEU A 147 11.99 -13.48 1.10
C LEU A 147 10.80 -14.27 1.68
N GLU A 148 10.86 -14.60 2.98
CA GLU A 148 9.79 -15.29 3.71
C GLU A 148 8.58 -14.38 3.96
N ASP A 149 8.77 -13.08 4.16
CA ASP A 149 7.69 -12.11 4.34
C ASP A 149 6.80 -11.94 3.10
N LEU A 150 7.35 -12.19 1.91
CA LEU A 150 6.61 -12.15 0.64
C LEU A 150 5.90 -13.48 0.32
N LEU A 151 6.33 -14.58 0.95
CA LEU A 151 5.76 -15.91 0.77
C LEU A 151 4.25 -16.00 1.07
N PRO A 152 3.72 -15.48 2.19
CA PRO A 152 2.28 -15.56 2.47
C PRO A 152 1.45 -14.82 1.43
N TYR A 153 1.97 -13.73 0.84
CA TYR A 153 1.30 -13.03 -0.25
C TYR A 153 1.31 -13.86 -1.53
N LYS A 154 2.43 -14.50 -1.85
CA LYS A 154 2.54 -15.40 -3.02
C LYS A 154 1.58 -16.57 -2.93
N GLU A 155 1.54 -17.24 -1.78
CA GLU A 155 0.61 -18.33 -1.52
C GLU A 155 -0.83 -17.84 -1.60
N ARG A 156 -1.16 -16.70 -0.96
CA ARG A 156 -2.52 -16.16 -1.02
C ARG A 156 -2.95 -15.75 -2.42
N LEU A 157 -2.08 -15.11 -3.20
CA LEU A 157 -2.38 -14.78 -4.60
C LEU A 157 -2.56 -16.05 -5.45
N SER A 158 -1.83 -17.12 -5.14
CA SER A 158 -2.01 -18.42 -5.81
C SER A 158 -3.36 -19.06 -5.46
N GLU A 159 -3.78 -19.00 -4.20
CA GLU A 159 -5.11 -19.46 -3.76
C GLU A 159 -6.23 -18.67 -4.44
N ILE A 160 -6.12 -17.33 -4.47
CA ILE A 160 -7.09 -16.45 -5.13
C ILE A 160 -7.15 -16.77 -6.63
N ARG A 161 -6.00 -17.04 -7.27
CA ARG A 161 -5.94 -17.47 -8.67
C ARG A 161 -6.72 -18.76 -8.90
N GLU A 162 -6.56 -19.75 -8.03
CA GLU A 162 -7.29 -21.02 -8.13
C GLU A 162 -8.79 -20.85 -7.85
N ILE A 163 -9.17 -19.96 -6.92
CA ILE A 163 -10.58 -19.60 -6.67
C ILE A 163 -11.22 -19.01 -7.94
N ILE A 164 -10.52 -18.08 -8.61
CA ILE A 164 -11.01 -17.45 -9.85
C ILE A 164 -11.18 -18.51 -10.94
N LYS A 165 -10.15 -19.34 -11.19
CA LYS A 165 -10.24 -20.44 -12.17
C LYS A 165 -11.43 -21.36 -11.87
N ASN A 166 -11.58 -21.81 -10.63
CA ASN A 166 -12.68 -22.69 -10.24
C ASN A 166 -14.04 -22.01 -10.43
N SER A 167 -14.14 -20.69 -10.21
CA SER A 167 -15.37 -19.92 -10.45
C SER A 167 -15.74 -19.77 -11.93
N GLU A 168 -14.73 -19.77 -12.82
CA GLU A 168 -14.92 -19.79 -14.28
C GLU A 168 -15.41 -21.15 -14.79
N PHE A 169 -14.94 -22.27 -14.19
CA PHE A 169 -15.32 -23.62 -14.60
C PHE A 169 -16.64 -24.14 -14.01
N SER A 170 -17.14 -23.53 -12.93
CA SER A 170 -18.30 -24.05 -12.17
C SER A 170 -19.66 -23.47 -12.59
N ASN A 171 -19.73 -22.47 -13.47
CA ASN A 171 -20.99 -21.86 -13.86
C ASN A 171 -21.23 -21.92 -15.38
N ASP A 172 -22.28 -22.67 -15.75
CA ASP A 172 -23.05 -22.46 -16.98
C ASP A 172 -23.42 -20.96 -17.12
N ASP A 173 -23.13 -20.36 -18.28
CA ASP A 173 -23.73 -19.16 -18.90
C ASP A 173 -23.87 -17.83 -18.14
N VAL A 174 -23.50 -17.70 -16.85
CA VAL A 174 -23.68 -16.44 -16.11
C VAL A 174 -22.44 -15.55 -16.19
N TYR A 175 -22.45 -14.55 -17.08
CA TYR A 175 -21.43 -13.51 -17.17
C TYR A 175 -21.34 -12.69 -15.87
N ARG A 176 -20.15 -12.68 -15.25
CA ARG A 176 -19.81 -11.93 -14.02
C ARG A 176 -18.77 -10.86 -14.33
N PRO A 177 -19.17 -9.61 -14.61
CA PRO A 177 -18.22 -8.54 -14.95
C PRO A 177 -17.19 -8.28 -13.85
N GLU A 178 -17.54 -8.51 -12.59
CA GLU A 178 -16.67 -8.27 -11.43
C GLU A 178 -15.48 -9.24 -11.36
N LEU A 179 -15.57 -10.42 -11.99
CA LEU A 179 -14.46 -11.37 -12.05
C LEU A 179 -13.27 -10.79 -12.82
N GLU A 180 -13.51 -10.05 -13.91
CA GLU A 180 -12.42 -9.42 -14.66
C GLU A 180 -11.75 -8.30 -13.85
N LEU A 181 -12.49 -7.57 -12.99
CA LEU A 181 -11.88 -6.60 -12.08
C LEU A 181 -10.96 -7.28 -11.05
N VAL A 182 -11.42 -8.40 -10.47
CA VAL A 182 -10.61 -9.20 -9.54
C VAL A 182 -9.38 -9.76 -10.25
N ALA A 183 -9.54 -10.30 -11.47
CA ALA A 183 -8.44 -10.81 -12.27
C ALA A 183 -7.42 -9.71 -12.62
N LYS A 184 -7.88 -8.51 -13.00
CA LYS A 184 -7.02 -7.34 -13.21
C LYS A 184 -6.21 -7.00 -11.97
N LYS A 185 -6.85 -6.89 -10.79
CA LYS A 185 -6.14 -6.60 -9.53
C LYS A 185 -5.16 -7.72 -9.15
N LEU A 186 -5.51 -8.99 -9.40
CA LEU A 186 -4.61 -10.11 -9.19
C LEU A 186 -3.36 -10.01 -10.08
N ARG A 187 -3.51 -9.65 -11.36
CA ARG A 187 -2.38 -9.42 -12.28
C ARG A 187 -1.50 -8.26 -11.81
N GLN A 188 -2.10 -7.14 -11.41
CA GLN A 188 -1.38 -5.99 -10.86
C GLN A 188 -0.53 -6.38 -9.63
N ASN A 189 -1.15 -7.05 -8.65
CA ASN A 189 -0.45 -7.48 -7.44
C ASN A 189 0.65 -8.50 -7.73
N SER A 190 0.42 -9.43 -8.66
CA SER A 190 1.43 -10.42 -9.06
C SER A 190 2.64 -9.74 -9.70
N LYS A 191 2.42 -8.77 -10.61
CA LYS A 191 3.47 -7.98 -11.27
C LYS A 191 4.24 -7.15 -10.25
N MET A 192 3.55 -6.53 -9.29
CA MET A 192 4.18 -5.77 -8.22
C MET A 192 5.06 -6.64 -7.34
N LEU A 193 4.56 -7.83 -6.97
CA LEU A 193 5.31 -8.81 -6.19
C LEU A 193 6.56 -9.28 -6.94
N GLU A 194 6.46 -9.58 -8.24
CA GLU A 194 7.59 -9.96 -9.08
C GLU A 194 8.64 -8.84 -9.17
N ASN A 195 8.20 -7.60 -9.38
CA ASN A 195 9.09 -6.44 -9.40
C ASN A 195 9.83 -6.25 -8.07
N LEU A 196 9.14 -6.47 -6.94
CA LEU A 196 9.74 -6.45 -5.62
C LEU A 196 10.75 -7.60 -5.48
N GLU A 197 10.37 -8.85 -5.74
CA GLU A 197 11.28 -10.01 -5.70
C GLU A 197 12.54 -9.79 -6.55
N ASP A 198 12.41 -9.22 -7.75
CA ASP A 198 13.52 -8.94 -8.65
C ASP A 198 14.42 -7.81 -8.18
N SER A 199 13.84 -6.77 -7.56
CA SER A 199 14.61 -5.67 -6.97
C SER A 199 15.49 -6.16 -5.82
N ILE A 200 15.00 -7.17 -5.10
CA ILE A 200 15.64 -7.78 -3.95
C ILE A 200 16.77 -8.73 -4.36
N LYS A 201 16.51 -9.62 -5.33
CA LYS A 201 17.51 -10.59 -5.83
C LYS A 201 18.75 -9.93 -6.45
N LYS A 202 18.63 -8.69 -6.91
CA LYS A 202 19.69 -7.92 -7.57
C LYS A 202 20.61 -7.19 -6.59
N ILE A 203 20.40 -7.28 -5.27
CA ILE A 203 21.30 -6.66 -4.29
C ILE A 203 22.50 -7.57 -4.11
N SER A 204 23.72 -7.04 -4.29
CA SER A 204 24.94 -7.82 -4.07
C SER A 204 25.06 -8.29 -2.61
N ASP A 205 25.71 -9.43 -2.39
CA ASP A 205 25.91 -9.99 -1.04
C ASP A 205 26.64 -9.00 -0.11
N GLU A 206 27.45 -8.10 -0.67
CA GLU A 206 28.23 -7.09 0.05
C GLU A 206 27.42 -5.85 0.40
N LEU A 207 26.42 -5.49 -0.42
CA LEU A 207 25.47 -4.42 -0.13
C LEU A 207 24.36 -4.85 0.82
N THR A 208 24.09 -6.15 0.92
CA THR A 208 23.08 -6.71 1.82
C THR A 208 23.22 -6.24 3.28
N PRO A 209 24.40 -6.27 3.93
CA PRO A 209 24.55 -5.75 5.30
C PRO A 209 24.28 -4.24 5.40
N ILE A 210 24.72 -3.44 4.42
CA ILE A 210 24.48 -1.99 4.40
C ILE A 210 22.98 -1.72 4.22
N PHE A 211 22.33 -2.41 3.30
CA PHE A 211 20.89 -2.34 3.07
C PHE A 211 20.12 -2.66 4.35
N ASN A 212 20.43 -3.76 5.03
CA ASN A 212 19.77 -4.16 6.28
C ASN A 212 19.96 -3.13 7.41
N GLN A 213 21.15 -2.53 7.50
CA GLN A 213 21.41 -1.44 8.46
C GLN A 213 20.56 -0.21 8.16
N LEU A 214 20.48 0.20 6.88
CA LEU A 214 19.64 1.33 6.46
C LEU A 214 18.15 1.08 6.69
N VAL A 215 17.68 -0.14 6.44
CA VAL A 215 16.30 -0.54 6.75
C VAL A 215 16.02 -0.43 8.24
N THR A 216 16.95 -0.90 9.08
CA THR A 216 16.82 -0.80 10.54
C THR A 216 16.81 0.66 11.01
N LEU A 217 17.67 1.51 10.45
CA LEU A 217 17.69 2.94 10.75
C LEU A 217 16.38 3.63 10.34
N LYS A 218 15.87 3.33 9.15
CA LYS A 218 14.58 3.85 8.67
C LYS A 218 13.44 3.47 9.62
N GLN A 219 13.39 2.23 10.09
CA GLN A 219 12.37 1.77 11.05
C GLN A 219 12.44 2.54 12.36
N ARG A 220 13.64 2.73 12.91
CA ARG A 220 13.83 3.48 14.15
C ARG A 220 13.41 4.95 13.96
N LEU A 221 13.72 5.56 12.81
CA LEU A 221 13.28 6.91 12.48
C LEU A 221 11.76 7.02 12.35
N MET A 222 11.10 6.07 11.69
CA MET A 222 9.63 6.01 11.63
C MET A 222 9.02 5.85 13.02
N ALA A 223 9.60 5.02 13.88
CA ALA A 223 9.14 4.82 15.25
C ALA A 223 9.23 6.10 16.09
N ILE A 224 10.34 6.85 15.98
CA ILE A 224 10.49 8.16 16.63
C ILE A 224 9.48 9.16 16.10
N THR A 225 9.31 9.22 14.77
CA THR A 225 8.34 10.11 14.10
C THR A 225 6.93 9.85 14.62
N ALA A 226 6.53 8.57 14.70
CA ALA A 226 5.22 8.16 15.19
C ALA A 226 5.05 8.46 16.69
N ALA A 227 6.07 8.18 17.52
CA ALA A 227 6.03 8.43 18.95
C ALA A 227 5.91 9.93 19.28
N CYS A 228 6.49 10.79 18.44
CA CYS A 228 6.52 12.24 18.65
C CYS A 228 5.46 13.00 17.85
N ASN A 229 4.64 12.33 17.03
CA ASN A 229 3.74 12.96 16.05
C ASN A 229 4.45 14.06 15.21
N GLY A 230 5.69 13.81 14.79
CA GLY A 230 6.54 14.78 14.05
C GLY A 230 7.37 15.72 14.94
N LYS A 231 6.95 16.00 16.18
CA LYS A 231 7.57 17.00 17.07
C LYS A 231 8.78 16.49 17.84
N ALA A 232 9.76 15.89 17.16
CA ALA A 232 10.90 15.25 17.82
C ALA A 232 11.75 16.21 18.66
N MET A 233 11.79 17.51 18.34
CA MET A 233 12.56 18.51 19.09
C MET A 233 11.91 18.95 20.42
N GLU A 234 10.60 18.72 20.61
CA GLU A 234 9.95 18.91 21.91
C GLU A 234 10.34 17.78 22.90
N ASN A 235 10.81 16.64 22.39
CA ASN A 235 11.29 15.51 23.17
C ASN A 235 12.82 15.41 23.11
N LYS A 236 13.49 15.79 24.21
CA LYS A 236 14.96 15.79 24.30
C LYS A 236 15.59 14.42 24.06
N GLU A 237 14.90 13.33 24.37
CA GLU A 237 15.36 11.96 24.12
C GLU A 237 15.27 11.62 22.63
N ALA A 238 14.13 11.92 22.00
CA ALA A 238 13.93 11.73 20.56
C ALA A 238 14.92 12.54 19.70
N ALA A 239 15.17 13.79 20.06
CA ALA A 239 16.15 14.64 19.36
C ALA A 239 17.60 14.11 19.53
N LYS A 240 17.90 13.46 20.64
CA LYS A 240 19.21 12.82 20.86
C LYS A 240 19.34 11.57 20.01
N GLU A 241 18.33 10.70 20.01
CA GLU A 241 18.28 9.48 19.19
C GLU A 241 18.35 9.80 17.69
N ALA A 242 17.60 10.81 17.22
CA ALA A 242 17.66 11.25 15.82
C ALA A 242 19.07 11.72 15.39
N LYS A 243 19.80 12.41 16.28
CA LYS A 243 21.21 12.80 16.03
C LYS A 243 22.18 11.62 16.06
N GLU A 244 21.92 10.63 16.91
CA GLU A 244 22.69 9.39 16.91
C GLU A 244 22.50 8.64 15.58
N TYR A 245 21.27 8.55 15.07
CA TYR A 245 20.98 7.98 13.76
C TYR A 245 21.55 8.80 12.60
N GLN A 246 21.55 10.14 12.71
CA GLN A 246 22.23 11.00 11.72
C GLN A 246 23.71 10.64 11.58
N ARG A 247 24.39 10.38 12.71
CA ARG A 247 25.80 9.98 12.70
C ARG A 247 25.98 8.59 12.08
N GLU A 248 25.14 7.63 12.43
CA GLU A 248 25.18 6.29 11.80
C GLU A 248 24.97 6.36 10.28
N LEU A 249 24.09 7.23 9.79
CA LEU A 249 23.89 7.46 8.35
C LEU A 249 25.12 8.07 7.67
N LEU A 250 25.82 8.99 8.34
CA LEU A 250 27.08 9.56 7.83
C LEU A 250 28.19 8.50 7.76
N GLU A 251 28.29 7.62 8.76
CA GLU A 251 29.23 6.50 8.75
C GLU A 251 28.96 5.55 7.56
N ILE A 252 27.69 5.32 7.21
CA ILE A 252 27.30 4.54 6.04
C ILE A 252 27.63 5.29 4.73
N ASP A 253 27.45 6.61 4.67
CA ASP A 253 27.78 7.42 3.48
C ASP A 253 29.30 7.46 3.22
N GLU A 254 30.13 7.46 4.27
CA GLU A 254 31.60 7.40 4.17
C GLU A 254 32.12 6.12 3.51
N LEU A 255 31.32 5.03 3.50
CA LEU A 255 31.66 3.79 2.79
C LEU A 255 31.59 3.96 1.27
N ARG A 256 30.99 5.04 0.75
CA ARG A 256 30.90 5.30 -0.68
C ARG A 256 32.21 5.90 -1.19
N MET A 257 32.66 5.40 -2.34
CA MET A 257 33.75 6.02 -3.09
C MET A 257 33.18 6.72 -4.33
N ASN A 258 33.42 8.02 -4.52
CA ASN A 258 32.87 8.80 -5.64
C ASN A 258 31.33 8.70 -5.78
N ASN A 259 30.59 8.75 -4.67
CA ASN A 259 29.12 8.55 -4.61
C ASN A 259 28.63 7.18 -5.10
N LYS A 260 29.50 6.15 -5.08
CA LYS A 260 29.15 4.80 -5.50
C LYS A 260 29.66 3.74 -4.53
N PHE A 261 28.94 2.63 -4.44
CA PHE A 261 29.36 1.44 -3.71
C PHE A 261 30.01 0.47 -4.70
N TYR A 262 31.11 -0.16 -4.29
CA TYR A 262 31.85 -1.11 -5.10
C TYR A 262 31.90 -2.45 -4.38
N ASP A 263 31.82 -3.54 -5.16
CA ASP A 263 32.03 -4.88 -4.62
C ASP A 263 33.54 -5.18 -4.44
N SER A 264 33.88 -6.29 -3.79
CA SER A 264 35.26 -6.76 -3.53
C SER A 264 36.11 -6.88 -4.80
N ASP A 265 35.47 -7.07 -5.94
CA ASP A 265 36.10 -7.17 -7.27
C ASP A 265 36.37 -5.79 -7.92
N GLY A 266 35.99 -4.69 -7.27
CA GLY A 266 36.14 -3.32 -7.77
C GLY A 266 35.12 -2.93 -8.84
N SER A 267 34.13 -3.78 -9.12
CA SER A 267 32.96 -3.48 -9.95
C SER A 267 31.90 -2.69 -9.18
N LEU A 268 31.00 -2.03 -9.92
CA LEU A 268 29.84 -1.36 -9.31
C LEU A 268 28.89 -2.41 -8.73
N ALA A 269 28.54 -2.23 -7.46
CA ALA A 269 27.69 -3.17 -6.76
C ALA A 269 26.26 -3.17 -7.32
N GLU A 270 25.72 -4.37 -7.59
CA GLU A 270 24.35 -4.51 -8.07
C GLU A 270 23.34 -4.12 -6.98
N GLY A 271 22.25 -3.44 -7.36
CA GLY A 271 21.26 -2.94 -6.39
C GLY A 271 21.65 -1.62 -5.71
N GLN A 272 22.79 -1.01 -6.09
CA GLN A 272 23.25 0.28 -5.55
C GLN A 272 22.16 1.38 -5.60
N ALA A 273 21.37 1.47 -6.67
CA ALA A 273 20.34 2.50 -6.79
C ALA A 273 19.29 2.44 -5.67
N LEU A 274 18.95 1.23 -5.22
CA LEU A 274 18.00 1.01 -4.12
C LEU A 274 18.60 1.42 -2.78
N VAL A 275 19.85 1.02 -2.52
CA VAL A 275 20.59 1.39 -1.30
C VAL A 275 20.79 2.91 -1.23
N VAL A 276 21.09 3.54 -2.37
CA VAL A 276 21.28 5.00 -2.43
C VAL A 276 19.98 5.74 -2.16
N GLY A 277 18.88 5.35 -2.82
CA GLY A 277 17.58 5.94 -2.57
C GLY A 277 17.10 5.74 -1.13
N LEU A 278 17.40 4.59 -0.52
CA LEU A 278 17.06 4.34 0.88
C LEU A 278 17.88 5.23 1.84
N LEU A 279 19.18 5.43 1.58
CA LEU A 279 20.00 6.33 2.38
C LEU A 279 19.50 7.78 2.29
N GLU A 280 19.18 8.24 1.08
CA GLU A 280 18.62 9.59 0.86
C GLU A 280 17.31 9.79 1.63
N GLN A 281 16.38 8.82 1.55
CA GLN A 281 15.15 8.86 2.33
C GLN A 281 15.39 8.91 3.84
N CYS A 282 16.37 8.15 4.36
CA CYS A 282 16.71 8.21 5.79
C CYS A 282 17.27 9.58 6.19
N PHE A 283 18.08 10.21 5.33
CA PHE A 283 18.58 11.57 5.58
C PHE A 283 17.45 12.60 5.56
N ASP A 284 16.52 12.52 4.61
CA ASP A 284 15.35 13.40 4.54
C ASP A 284 14.50 13.26 5.82
N MET A 285 14.23 12.02 6.26
CA MET A 285 13.48 11.77 7.49
C MET A 285 14.15 12.33 8.74
N VAL A 286 15.47 12.13 8.89
CA VAL A 286 16.24 12.71 10.01
C VAL A 286 16.21 14.23 9.95
N HIS A 287 16.40 14.79 8.75
CA HIS A 287 16.39 16.22 8.54
C HIS A 287 15.03 16.81 8.95
N ASP A 288 13.93 16.24 8.48
CA ASP A 288 12.57 16.70 8.81
C ASP A 288 12.32 16.64 10.33
N LEU A 289 12.72 15.55 10.98
CA LEU A 289 12.60 15.39 12.44
C LEU A 289 13.40 16.46 13.23
N LEU A 290 14.55 16.87 12.71
CA LEU A 290 15.42 17.86 13.36
C LEU A 290 15.08 19.31 12.96
N ALA A 291 14.54 19.52 11.76
CA ALA A 291 14.16 20.83 11.21
C ALA A 291 12.91 21.40 11.88
N GLU A 292 11.95 20.55 12.30
CA GLU A 292 10.76 20.99 13.05
C GLU A 292 11.06 21.63 14.42
N GLY A 293 12.34 21.70 14.84
CA GLY A 293 12.77 22.45 16.02
C GLY A 293 13.88 23.47 15.82
N GLU A 294 14.30 23.78 14.60
CA GLU A 294 14.96 25.06 14.35
C GLU A 294 13.87 26.13 14.34
N ALA A 295 13.44 26.52 15.55
CA ALA A 295 12.82 27.80 15.78
C ALA A 295 13.66 28.83 15.02
N VAL A 296 13.05 29.43 14.00
CA VAL A 296 13.58 30.53 13.20
C VAL A 296 14.56 31.33 14.06
N VAL A 297 15.82 31.41 13.60
CA VAL A 297 16.88 32.18 14.25
C VAL A 297 16.28 33.48 14.78
N GLU A 298 16.57 33.84 16.03
CA GLU A 298 15.83 34.90 16.75
C GLU A 298 15.76 36.23 15.96
N ASP A 299 16.75 36.45 15.11
CA ASP A 299 16.87 37.58 14.18
C ASP A 299 15.86 37.57 13.01
N MET A 300 15.32 36.40 12.64
CA MET A 300 14.41 36.19 11.50
C MET A 300 12.94 36.00 11.93
N LYS A 301 12.66 35.82 13.23
CA LYS A 301 11.30 35.83 13.79
C LYS A 301 10.45 37.05 13.36
N PRO A 302 10.97 38.29 13.38
CA PRO A 302 10.17 39.46 12.97
C PRO A 302 9.82 39.50 11.48
N LEU A 303 10.56 38.78 10.62
CA LEU A 303 10.23 38.64 9.20
C LEU A 303 9.19 37.56 8.96
N TYR A 304 9.26 36.46 9.72
CA TYR A 304 8.29 35.36 9.68
C TYR A 304 6.90 35.81 10.15
N GLU A 305 6.81 36.57 11.25
CA GLU A 305 5.54 37.11 11.77
C GLU A 305 4.87 38.12 10.83
N ARG A 306 5.62 38.66 9.88
CA ARG A 306 5.15 39.70 8.95
C ARG A 306 4.63 39.12 7.62
N LEU A 307 4.80 37.82 7.42
CA LEU A 307 4.34 37.07 6.23
C LEU A 307 3.17 36.11 6.54
N LEU A 308 2.79 35.98 7.81
CA LEU A 308 1.52 35.40 8.28
C LEU A 308 0.42 36.48 8.28
#